data_AF-W1V1I1-F1
#
_entry.id   AF-W1V1I1-F1
#
_cell.length_a   1.000
_cell.length_b   1.000
_cell.length_c   1.000
_cell.angle_alpha   90.00
_cell.angle_beta   90.00
_cell.angle_gamma   90.00
#
_symmetry.space_group_name_H-M   'P 1'
#
loop_
_entity.id
_entity.type
_entity.pdbx_description
1 polymer ?
#
loop_
_entity_poly.entity_id
_entity_poly.type
_entity_poly.pdbx_seq_one_letter_code
_entity_poly.pdbx_strand_id
1 'polypeptide(L)'
;MYTYYISVGSNIGDKRDYINSAFQSLQQHGAISKLVTSSLIETEPWGYTEQDTFVNGVWSCESTLEPHQMLSLIQQLEQAAGRKRLIHWGPRTLDLDIILVYDTEGKMISLCDE
;
A
#
# COMPACT_ATOMS: atom_id res chain seq x y z
N MET A 1 3.52 -18.43 -6.91
CA MET A 1 3.05 -17.03 -6.81
C MET A 1 3.86 -16.36 -5.72
N TYR A 2 4.12 -15.06 -5.85
CA TYR A 2 4.74 -14.27 -4.79
C TYR A 2 3.69 -13.95 -3.72
N THR A 3 4.11 -13.85 -2.46
CA THR A 3 3.26 -13.35 -1.37
C THR A 3 3.73 -11.96 -0.97
N TYR A 4 2.81 -11.00 -1.01
CA TYR A 4 3.09 -9.61 -0.65
C TYR A 4 2.37 -9.24 0.64
N TYR A 5 3.04 -8.42 1.44
CA TYR A 5 2.42 -7.64 2.49
C TYR A 5 2.65 -6.17 2.17
N ILE A 6 1.56 -5.40 2.17
CA ILE A 6 1.55 -4.01 1.73
C ILE A 6 0.97 -3.18 2.88
N SER A 7 1.75 -2.27 3.45
CA SER A 7 1.18 -1.27 4.36
C SER A 7 0.38 -0.25 3.57
N VAL A 8 -0.77 0.13 4.13
CA VAL A 8 -1.65 1.13 3.54
C VAL A 8 -1.90 2.25 4.55
N GLY A 9 -1.89 3.50 4.08
CA GLY A 9 -2.15 4.68 4.89
C GLY A 9 -2.87 5.79 4.12
N SER A 10 -3.69 6.57 4.82
CA SER A 10 -4.31 7.79 4.28
C SER A 10 -4.58 8.80 5.40
N ASN A 11 -4.35 10.09 5.13
CA ASN A 11 -4.69 11.17 6.06
C ASN A 11 -5.30 12.43 5.42
N ILE A 12 -5.65 12.40 4.13
CA ILE A 12 -6.35 13.51 3.47
C ILE A 12 -7.75 13.07 3.06
N GLY A 13 -8.75 13.90 3.33
CA GLY A 13 -10.11 13.72 2.83
C GLY A 13 -10.79 12.49 3.42
N ASP A 14 -11.52 11.73 2.60
CA ASP A 14 -12.15 10.48 3.05
C ASP A 14 -11.12 9.34 3.09
N LYS A 15 -10.39 9.29 4.21
CA LYS A 15 -9.25 8.40 4.43
C LYS A 15 -9.62 6.92 4.18
N ARG A 16 -10.81 6.50 4.61
CA ARG A 16 -11.25 5.10 4.47
C ARG A 16 -11.69 4.79 3.05
N ASP A 17 -12.34 5.72 2.38
CA ASP A 17 -12.77 5.52 0.99
C ASP A 17 -11.60 5.43 0.01
N TYR A 18 -10.51 6.20 0.23
CA TYR A 18 -9.28 6.03 -0.55
C TYR A 18 -8.70 4.62 -0.41
N ILE A 19 -8.61 4.12 0.82
CA ILE A 19 -8.12 2.77 1.13
C ILE A 19 -9.03 1.71 0.50
N ASN A 20 -10.34 1.84 0.68
CA ASN A 20 -11.31 0.89 0.14
C ASN A 20 -11.31 0.86 -1.39
N SER A 21 -11.24 2.02 -2.05
CA SER A 21 -11.23 2.11 -3.51
C SER A 21 -9.98 1.46 -4.12
N ALA A 22 -8.82 1.67 -3.51
CA ALA A 22 -7.58 1.03 -3.92
C ALA A 22 -7.60 -0.49 -3.65
N PHE A 23 -8.15 -0.92 -2.51
CA PHE A 23 -8.34 -2.34 -2.21
C PHE A 23 -9.21 -3.03 -3.26
N GLN A 24 -10.35 -2.43 -3.63
CA GLN A 24 -11.26 -2.97 -4.65
C GLN A 24 -10.59 -3.03 -6.03
N SER A 25 -9.82 -1.99 -6.39
CA SER A 25 -9.06 -1.97 -7.65
C SER A 25 -8.01 -3.10 -7.69
N LEU A 26 -7.31 -3.33 -6.58
CA LEU A 26 -6.35 -4.43 -6.45
C LEU A 26 -7.04 -5.81 -6.50
N GLN A 27 -8.21 -5.94 -5.85
CA GLN A 27 -9.00 -7.17 -5.84
C GLN A 27 -9.48 -7.59 -7.23
N GLN A 28 -9.77 -6.62 -8.09
CA GLN A 28 -10.24 -6.86 -9.47
C GLN A 28 -9.10 -7.12 -10.46
N HIS A 29 -7.85 -6.90 -10.05
CA HIS A 29 -6.69 -7.07 -10.93
C HIS A 29 -6.39 -8.57 -11.13
N GLY A 30 -6.41 -9.04 -12.38
CA GLY A 30 -6.32 -10.49 -12.70
C GLY A 30 -5.03 -11.21 -12.28
N ALA A 31 -3.99 -10.45 -11.88
CA ALA A 31 -2.75 -11.00 -11.33
C ALA A 31 -2.79 -11.19 -9.80
N ILE A 32 -3.84 -10.73 -9.10
CA ILE A 32 -3.95 -10.73 -7.64
C ILE A 32 -4.93 -11.82 -7.20
N SER A 33 -4.57 -12.54 -6.14
CA SER A 33 -5.46 -13.51 -5.49
C SER A 33 -5.24 -13.54 -3.97
N LYS A 34 -6.19 -14.14 -3.25
CA LYS A 34 -6.18 -14.23 -1.78
C LYS A 34 -5.93 -12.90 -1.06
N LEU A 35 -6.44 -11.81 -1.63
CA LEU A 35 -6.33 -10.47 -1.03
C LEU A 35 -7.15 -10.40 0.27
N VAL A 36 -6.49 -10.05 1.36
CA VAL A 36 -7.08 -9.83 2.68
C VAL A 36 -6.57 -8.54 3.30
N THR A 37 -7.32 -7.97 4.24
CA THR A 37 -6.97 -6.74 4.96
C THR A 37 -6.93 -6.99 6.46
N SER A 38 -6.02 -6.32 7.17
CA SER A 38 -6.08 -6.16 8.62
C SER A 38 -7.24 -5.24 9.02
N SER A 39 -7.48 -5.14 10.33
CA SER A 39 -8.22 -4.01 10.88
C SER A 39 -7.52 -2.70 10.51
N LEU A 40 -8.32 -1.67 10.22
CA LEU A 40 -7.82 -0.31 10.05
C LEU A 40 -7.81 0.40 11.40
N ILE A 41 -6.71 1.04 11.74
CA ILE A 41 -6.52 1.79 12.99
C ILE A 41 -6.15 3.23 12.69
N GLU A 42 -6.48 4.12 13.63
CA GLU A 42 -6.07 5.51 13.56
C GLU A 42 -4.76 5.71 14.33
N THR A 43 -3.82 6.46 13.76
CA THR A 43 -2.53 6.74 14.40
C THR A 43 -2.11 8.19 14.16
N GLU A 44 -1.34 8.73 15.11
CA GLU A 44 -0.72 10.05 14.97
C GLU A 44 0.29 10.08 13.81
N PRO A 45 0.49 11.24 13.15
CA PRO A 45 1.51 11.40 12.11
C PRO A 45 2.93 11.30 12.69
N TRP A 46 3.86 10.82 11.86
CA TRP A 46 5.29 10.79 12.18
C TRP A 46 6.08 11.77 11.32
N GLY A 47 7.11 12.39 11.89
CA GLY A 47 7.95 13.38 11.19
C GLY A 47 7.31 14.77 11.17
N TYR A 48 6.61 15.11 10.09
CA TYR A 48 5.83 16.36 10.01
C TYR A 48 4.52 16.19 10.79
N THR A 49 4.30 16.91 11.89
CA THR A 49 3.15 16.65 12.77
C THR A 49 1.99 17.63 12.62
N GLU A 50 2.18 18.74 11.89
CA GLU A 50 1.12 19.69 11.57
C GLU A 50 0.23 19.18 10.42
N GLN A 51 -0.37 18.00 10.62
CA GLN A 51 -1.27 17.34 9.69
C GLN A 51 -2.28 16.47 10.44
N ASP A 52 -3.32 16.02 9.73
CA ASP A 52 -4.36 15.15 10.28
C ASP A 52 -3.82 13.73 10.56
N THR A 53 -4.51 13.00 11.44
CA THR A 53 -4.20 11.60 11.81
C THR A 53 -4.29 10.67 10.61
N PHE A 54 -3.54 9.59 10.63
CA PHE A 54 -3.59 8.57 9.59
C PHE A 54 -4.59 7.48 9.95
N VAL A 55 -5.34 7.00 8.95
CA VAL A 55 -5.92 5.65 8.98
C VAL A 55 -4.90 4.72 8.33
N ASN A 56 -4.47 3.70 9.06
CA ASN A 56 -3.45 2.74 8.63
C ASN A 56 -3.93 1.28 8.73
N GLY A 57 -3.35 0.42 7.90
CA GLY A 57 -3.56 -1.03 7.94
C GLY A 57 -2.53 -1.76 7.10
N VAL A 58 -2.74 -3.07 6.94
CA VAL A 58 -1.91 -3.94 6.10
C VAL A 58 -2.80 -4.81 5.23
N TRP A 59 -2.44 -4.93 3.96
CA TRP A 59 -2.98 -5.92 3.04
C TRP A 59 -2.01 -7.07 2.86
N SER A 60 -2.55 -8.27 2.65
CA SER A 60 -1.78 -9.42 2.21
C SER A 60 -2.43 -10.03 0.97
N CYS A 61 -1.63 -10.42 -0.02
CA CYS A 61 -2.12 -11.10 -1.21
C CYS A 61 -1.08 -12.03 -1.81
N GLU A 62 -1.55 -12.99 -2.59
CA GLU A 62 -0.73 -13.73 -3.54
C GLU A 62 -0.83 -13.06 -4.91
N SER A 63 0.28 -13.00 -5.65
CA SER A 63 0.31 -12.38 -6.97
C SER A 63 1.26 -13.10 -7.92
N THR A 64 0.94 -13.05 -9.21
CA THR A 64 1.85 -13.47 -10.28
C THR A 64 2.81 -12.35 -10.70
N LEU A 65 2.62 -11.13 -10.21
CA LEU A 65 3.50 -9.99 -10.49
C LEU A 65 4.82 -10.15 -9.74
N GLU A 66 5.92 -9.88 -10.45
CA GLU A 66 7.23 -9.69 -9.85
C GLU A 66 7.27 -8.39 -9.02
N PRO A 67 8.23 -8.24 -8.09
CA PRO A 67 8.20 -7.14 -7.13
C PRO A 67 8.17 -5.74 -7.75
N HIS A 68 8.93 -5.49 -8.81
CA HIS A 68 8.91 -4.19 -9.50
C HIS A 68 7.60 -3.93 -10.24
N GLN A 69 6.91 -4.99 -10.69
CA GLN A 69 5.58 -4.88 -11.31
C GLN A 69 4.52 -4.59 -10.24
N MET A 70 4.59 -5.24 -9.08
CA MET A 70 3.74 -4.92 -7.93
C MET A 70 3.96 -3.47 -7.48
N LEU A 71 5.21 -3.03 -7.37
CA LEU A 71 5.55 -1.65 -7.02
C LEU A 71 4.93 -0.65 -8.01
N SER A 72 5.04 -0.94 -9.32
CA SER A 72 4.43 -0.11 -10.36
C SER A 72 2.91 -0.07 -10.22
N LEU A 73 2.26 -1.20 -9.94
CA LEU A 73 0.82 -1.28 -9.74
C LEU A 73 0.35 -0.44 -8.55
N ILE A 74 0.98 -0.58 -7.38
CA ILE A 74 0.55 0.19 -6.20
C ILE A 74 0.80 1.70 -6.38
N GLN A 75 1.89 2.09 -7.07
CA GLN A 75 2.13 3.49 -7.41
C GLN A 75 1.06 4.06 -8.35
N GLN A 76 0.52 3.24 -9.27
CA GLN A 76 -0.61 3.65 -10.11
C GLN A 76 -1.89 3.85 -9.28
N LEU A 77 -2.14 3.01 -8.27
CA LEU A 77 -3.26 3.19 -7.35
C LEU A 77 -3.15 4.49 -6.54
N GLU A 78 -1.95 4.83 -6.08
CA GLU A 78 -1.70 6.12 -5.42
C GLU A 78 -1.95 7.31 -6.34
N GLN A 79 -1.51 7.22 -7.60
CA GLN A 79 -1.74 8.26 -8.61
C GLN A 79 -3.23 8.42 -8.90
N ALA A 80 -3.97 7.31 -9.02
CA ALA A 80 -5.42 7.31 -9.19
C ALA A 80 -6.15 7.93 -7.97
N ALA A 81 -5.61 7.74 -6.77
CA ALA A 81 -6.06 8.40 -5.54
C ALA A 81 -5.60 9.87 -5.43
N GLY A 82 -4.91 10.42 -6.43
CA GLY A 82 -4.49 11.82 -6.46
C GLY A 82 -3.32 12.15 -5.53
N ARG A 83 -2.48 11.16 -5.17
CA ARG A 83 -1.31 11.38 -4.30
C ARG A 83 -0.39 12.45 -4.90
N LYS A 84 -0.02 13.47 -4.10
CA LYS A 84 0.95 14.52 -4.46
C LYS A 84 2.12 14.52 -3.47
N ARG A 85 3.35 14.59 -3.96
CA ARG A 85 4.57 14.63 -3.14
C ARG A 85 5.10 16.07 -3.02
N LEU A 86 4.39 16.91 -2.27
CA LEU A 86 4.70 18.34 -2.15
C LEU A 86 5.62 18.65 -0.96
N ILE A 87 5.42 17.98 0.17
CA ILE A 87 6.17 18.16 1.41
C ILE A 87 6.74 16.79 1.79
N HIS A 88 8.02 16.74 2.16
CA HIS A 88 8.63 15.52 2.68
C HIS A 88 7.90 15.09 3.97
N TRP A 89 7.42 13.84 4.02
CA TRP A 89 6.54 13.31 5.08
C TRP A 89 5.19 14.00 5.26
N GLY A 90 4.78 14.81 4.28
CA GLY A 90 3.52 15.54 4.33
C GLY A 90 2.27 14.67 4.15
N PRO A 91 1.11 15.33 4.11
CA PRO A 91 -0.18 14.68 3.92
C PRO A 91 -0.27 13.91 2.60
N ARG A 92 -1.02 12.82 2.59
CA ARG A 92 -1.23 11.94 1.44
C ARG A 92 -2.65 11.35 1.41
N THR A 93 -3.26 11.37 0.24
CA THR A 93 -4.56 10.76 -0.03
C THR A 93 -4.50 9.24 0.07
N LEU A 94 -3.40 8.64 -0.38
CA LEU A 94 -3.12 7.23 -0.25
C LEU A 94 -1.60 7.02 -0.25
N ASP A 95 -1.15 6.06 0.55
CA ASP A 95 0.22 5.63 0.70
C ASP A 95 0.24 4.11 0.72
N LEU A 96 0.98 3.48 -0.18
CA LEU A 96 1.11 2.03 -0.31
C LEU A 96 2.59 1.67 -0.37
N ASP A 97 3.06 0.90 0.62
CA ASP A 97 4.44 0.42 0.66
C ASP A 97 4.49 -1.10 0.74
N ILE A 98 5.35 -1.73 -0.06
CA ILE A 98 5.65 -3.16 0.08
C ILE A 98 6.55 -3.32 1.29
N ILE A 99 6.04 -3.99 2.33
CA ILE A 99 6.80 -4.22 3.58
C ILE A 99 7.51 -5.57 3.59
N LEU A 100 6.92 -6.60 2.96
CA LEU A 100 7.49 -7.93 2.85
C LEU A 100 7.12 -8.56 1.51
N VAL A 101 8.05 -9.32 0.94
CA VAL A 101 7.82 -10.17 -0.24
C VAL A 101 8.44 -11.54 -0.01
N TYR A 102 7.67 -12.57 -0.32
CA TYR A 102 8.15 -13.95 -0.41
C TYR A 102 8.05 -14.43 -1.85
N ASP A 103 9.09 -15.09 -2.35
CA ASP A 103 9.11 -15.70 -3.67
C ASP A 103 8.22 -16.96 -3.75
N THR A 104 8.25 -17.61 -4.91
CA THR A 104 7.45 -18.80 -5.17
C THR A 104 7.86 -20.02 -4.35
N GLU A 105 9.04 -20.01 -3.75
CA GLU A 105 9.56 -21.06 -2.86
C GLU A 105 9.34 -20.72 -1.37
N GLY A 106 8.73 -19.56 -1.08
CA GLY A 106 8.50 -19.07 0.27
C GLY A 106 9.73 -18.43 0.90
N LYS A 107 10.76 -18.10 0.12
CA LYS A 107 11.93 -17.38 0.61
C LYS A 107 11.66 -15.87 0.57
N MET A 108 12.00 -15.19 1.66
CA MET A 108 11.90 -13.73 1.72
C MET A 108 12.90 -13.09 0.74
N ILE A 109 12.43 -12.13 -0.06
CA ILE A 109 13.23 -11.40 -1.04
C ILE A 109 13.62 -10.05 -0.46
N SER A 110 14.90 -9.68 -0.57
CA SER A 110 15.32 -8.30 -0.40
C SER A 110 15.16 -7.58 -1.74
N LEU A 111 14.41 -6.48 -1.75
CA LEU A 111 14.29 -5.61 -2.93
C LEU A 111 15.33 -4.47 -2.90
N CYS A 112 15.99 -4.30 -1.76
CA CYS A 112 17.09 -3.39 -1.56
C CYS A 112 18.37 -4.23 -1.52
N ASP A 113 18.88 -4.59 -2.68
CA ASP A 113 20.25 -5.07 -2.79
C ASP A 113 21.15 -3.83 -3.01
N GLU A 114 22.02 -3.56 -2.03
CA GLU A 114 23.35 -2.97 -2.29
C GLU A 114 24.37 -4.10 -2.42
#